data_AF-X1K496-F1
#
_entry.id   AF-X1K496-F1
#
_cell.length_a   1.000
_cell.length_b   1.000
_cell.length_c   1.000
_cell.angle_alpha   90.00
_cell.angle_beta   90.00
_cell.angle_gamma   90.00
#
_symmetry.space_group_name_H-M   'P 1'
#
loop_
_entity.id
_entity.type
_entity.pdbx_description
1 polymer ?
#
loop_
_entity_poly.entity_id
_entity_poly.type
_entity_poly.pdbx_seq_one_letter_code
_entity_poly.pdbx_strand_id
1 'polypeptide(L)' 'TIAILGLAFKQNTDDIRKSPAIDIIQLLLKEGANIRCFDPLAMDNTKKTLPNLTYCQDEYETAQGSADYYFIGMGNNR' A
#
# COMPACT_ATOMS: atom_id res chain seq x y z
N THR A 1 -10.48 -9.17 -2.03
CA THR A 1 -9.88 -7.93 -1.50
C THR A 1 -8.48 -8.23 -1.08
N ILE A 2 -7.50 -7.48 -1.57
CA ILE A 2 -6.07 -7.70 -1.33
C ILE A 2 -5.57 -6.64 -0.33
N ALA A 3 -4.86 -7.08 0.71
CA ALA A 3 -4.16 -6.21 1.65
C ALA A 3 -2.75 -5.89 1.16
N ILE A 4 -2.35 -4.61 1.21
CA ILE A 4 -1.00 -4.16 0.89
C ILE A 4 -0.42 -3.39 2.07
N LEU A 5 0.65 -3.93 2.63
CA LEU A 5 1.38 -3.33 3.74
C LEU A 5 2.71 -2.78 3.23
N GLY A 6 2.93 -1.49 3.47
CA GLY A 6 4.05 -0.73 2.92
C GLY A 6 3.71 -0.10 1.57
N LEU A 7 3.74 1.23 1.55
CA LEU A 7 3.43 2.08 0.40
C LEU A 7 4.62 2.97 0.01
N ALA A 8 5.49 3.31 0.96
CA ALA A 8 6.71 4.06 0.69
C ALA A 8 7.73 3.25 -0.13
N PHE A 9 8.60 3.94 -0.87
CA PHE A 9 9.66 3.27 -1.64
C PHE A 9 10.79 2.68 -0.77
N LYS A 10 10.94 3.17 0.48
CA LYS A 10 11.93 2.72 1.46
C LYS A 10 11.47 3.05 2.89
N GLN A 11 12.25 2.63 3.89
CA GLN A 11 11.96 2.87 5.30
C GLN A 11 11.98 4.36 5.66
N ASN A 12 11.14 4.75 6.62
CA ASN A 12 11.13 6.06 7.26
C ASN A 12 10.92 7.25 6.30
N THR A 13 10.10 7.08 5.27
CA THR A 13 9.71 8.17 4.36
C THR A 13 8.26 8.02 3.92
N ASP A 14 7.64 9.12 3.55
CA ASP A 14 6.32 9.21 2.94
C ASP A 14 6.38 9.26 1.39
N ASP A 15 7.58 9.14 0.80
CA ASP A 15 7.79 9.23 -0.63
C ASP A 15 7.35 7.95 -1.35
N ILE A 16 6.46 8.12 -2.32
CA ILE A 16 5.83 7.04 -3.09
C ILE A 16 6.21 7.04 -4.57
N ARG A 17 7.00 8.03 -5.03
CA ARG A 17 7.20 8.31 -6.47
C ARG A 17 7.85 7.16 -7.25
N LYS A 18 8.61 6.30 -6.56
CA LYS A 18 9.25 5.09 -7.13
C LYS A 18 8.89 3.84 -6.33
N SER A 19 7.72 3.85 -5.70
CA SER A 19 7.30 2.75 -4.87
C SER A 19 6.78 1.59 -5.72
N PRO A 20 7.36 0.39 -5.61
CA PRO A 20 6.83 -0.79 -6.30
C PRO A 20 5.41 -1.14 -5.83
N ALA A 21 5.02 -0.71 -4.62
CA ALA A 21 3.66 -0.90 -4.12
C ALA A 21 2.63 -0.14 -4.95
N ILE A 22 2.96 1.09 -5.37
CA ILE A 22 2.06 1.90 -6.20
C ILE A 22 1.87 1.26 -7.57
N ASP A 23 2.94 0.74 -8.18
CA ASP A 23 2.87 0.05 -9.47
C ASP A 23 2.00 -1.21 -9.39
N ILE A 24 2.18 -2.02 -8.34
CA ILE A 24 1.38 -3.22 -8.08
C ILE A 24 -0.09 -2.87 -7.83
N ILE A 25 -0.36 -1.86 -6.99
CA ILE A 25 -1.73 -1.40 -6.73
C ILE A 25 -2.42 -1.00 -8.02
N GLN A 26 -1.77 -0.19 -8.87
CA GLN A 26 -2.36 0.24 -10.13
C GLN A 26 -2.67 -0.92 -11.07
N LEU A 27 -1.79 -1.93 -11.14
CA LEU A 27 -2.04 -3.14 -11.92
C LEU A 27 -3.26 -3.89 -11.38
N LEU A 28 -3.31 -4.13 -10.07
CA LEU A 28 -4.43 -4.84 -9.44
C LEU A 28 -5.76 -4.09 -9.59
N LEU A 29 -5.75 -2.76 -9.50
CA LEU A 29 -6.94 -1.93 -9.74
C LEU A 29 -7.43 -2.06 -11.19
N LYS A 30 -6.53 -2.13 -12.18
CA LYS A 30 -6.89 -2.36 -13.59
C LYS A 30 -7.58 -3.71 -13.80
N GLU A 31 -7.20 -4.72 -13.02
CA GLU A 31 -7.82 -6.04 -13.01
C GLU A 31 -9.11 -6.10 -12.15
N GLY A 32 -9.58 -4.97 -11.61
CA GLY A 32 -10.81 -4.91 -10.82
C GLY A 32 -10.68 -5.38 -9.36
N ALA A 33 -9.45 -5.48 -8.84
CA ALA A 33 -9.24 -5.86 -7.46
C ALA A 33 -9.64 -4.74 -6.48
N ASN A 34 -10.25 -5.13 -5.37
CA ASN A 34 -10.45 -4.23 -4.22
C ASN A 34 -9.20 -4.26 -3.33
N ILE A 35 -8.63 -3.09 -3.04
CA ILE A 35 -7.39 -2.95 -2.27
C ILE A 35 -7.67 -2.31 -0.92
N ARG A 36 -7.10 -2.92 0.14
CA ARG A 36 -6.92 -2.33 1.46
C ARG A 36 -5.43 -2.07 1.66
N CYS A 37 -5.06 -0.94 2.24
CA CYS A 37 -3.66 -0.61 2.42
C CYS A 37 -3.37 0.12 3.73
N PHE A 38 -2.13 -0.04 4.18
CA PHE A 38 -1.58 0.68 5.32
C PHE A 38 -0.08 0.92 5.15
N ASP A 39 0.34 2.12 5.56
CA ASP A 39 1.74 2.52 5.72
C ASP A 39 1.82 3.55 6.86
N PRO A 40 2.80 3.47 7.78
CA PRO A 40 2.86 4.42 8.89
C PRO A 40 3.09 5.89 8.48
N LEU A 41 3.67 6.16 7.31
CA LEU A 41 4.12 7.49 6.88
C LEU A 41 3.54 7.93 5.53
N ALA A 42 3.27 7.01 4.62
CA ALA A 42 2.96 7.32 3.22
C ALA A 42 1.46 7.38 2.89
N MET A 43 0.57 7.31 3.88
CA MET A 43 -0.88 7.25 3.66
C MET A 43 -1.43 8.50 3.00
N ASP A 44 -1.04 9.69 3.47
CA ASP A 44 -1.54 10.96 2.93
C ASP A 44 -1.10 11.18 1.47
N ASN A 45 0.15 10.87 1.16
CA ASN A 45 0.66 11.00 -0.20
C ASN A 45 0.04 9.97 -1.15
N THR A 46 -0.16 8.74 -0.66
CA THR A 46 -0.84 7.72 -1.44
C THR A 46 -2.29 8.13 -1.69
N LYS A 47 -3.00 8.67 -0.70
CA LYS A 47 -4.39 9.13 -0.82
C LYS A 47 -4.58 10.25 -1.84
N LYS A 48 -3.59 11.14 -1.98
CA LYS A 48 -3.58 12.16 -3.05
C LYS A 48 -3.46 11.55 -4.45
N THR A 49 -2.74 10.43 -4.58
CA THR A 49 -2.43 9.80 -5.87
C THR A 49 -3.47 8.74 -6.25
N LEU A 50 -3.92 7.96 -5.28
CA LEU A 50 -4.84 6.83 -5.42
C LEU A 50 -5.98 7.00 -4.39
N PRO A 51 -6.93 7.93 -4.59
CA PRO A 51 -7.97 8.20 -3.61
C PRO A 51 -8.96 7.02 -3.42
N ASN A 52 -9.07 6.15 -4.42
CA ASN A 52 -10.08 5.08 -4.49
C ASN A 52 -9.58 3.76 -3.89
N LEU A 53 -8.91 3.81 -2.74
CA LEU A 53 -8.48 2.64 -1.98
C LEU A 53 -9.16 2.61 -0.62
N THR A 54 -9.16 1.45 0.03
CA THR A 54 -9.51 1.38 1.46
C THR A 54 -8.25 1.65 2.29
N TYR A 55 -8.20 2.80 2.95
CA TYR A 55 -7.11 3.19 3.85
C TYR A 55 -7.43 2.73 5.28
N CYS A 56 -6.64 1.81 5.81
CA CYS A 56 -6.81 1.25 7.14
C CYS A 56 -5.97 2.01 8.18
N GLN A 57 -6.30 1.85 9.46
CA GLN A 57 -5.61 2.52 10.58
C GLN A 57 -4.31 1.81 10.96
N ASP A 58 -4.24 0.50 10.75
CA ASP A 58 -3.07 -0.31 11.07
C ASP A 58 -2.99 -1.58 10.20
N GLU A 59 -1.89 -2.30 10.35
CA GLU A 59 -1.59 -3.55 9.65
C GLU A 59 -2.57 -4.68 9.95
N TYR A 60 -3.10 -4.75 11.18
CA TYR A 60 -4.04 -5.77 11.60
C TYR A 60 -5.41 -5.57 10.96
N GLU A 61 -5.92 -4.33 10.97
CA GLU A 61 -7.18 -3.94 10.32
C GLU A 61 -7.10 -4.13 8.79
N THR A 62 -5.92 -3.91 8.22
CA THR A 62 -5.69 -4.16 6.79
C THR A 62 -5.80 -5.64 6.47
N ALA A 63 -5.13 -6.49 7.25
CA ALA A 63 -5.10 -7.94 7.05
C ALA A 63 -6.46 -8.60 7.32
N GLN A 64 -7.15 -8.24 8.40
CA GLN A 64 -8.41 -8.86 8.83
C GLN A 64 -9.54 -8.73 7.80
N GLY A 65 -9.55 -7.64 7.02
CA GLY A 65 -10.54 -7.39 5.97
C GLY A 65 -10.16 -7.91 4.57
N SER A 66 -9.11 -8.72 4.45
CA SER A 66 -8.57 -9.19 3.18
C SER A 66 -8.64 -10.71 3.02
N ALA A 67 -8.74 -11.18 1.78
CA ALA A 67 -8.67 -12.61 1.45
C ALA A 67 -7.22 -13.05 1.16
N ASP A 68 -6.39 -12.11 0.67
CA ASP A 68 -4.99 -12.28 0.33
C ASP A 68 -4.21 -11.04 0.80
N TYR A 69 -2.93 -11.22 1.16
CA TYR A 69 -2.06 -10.10 1.59
C TYR A 69 -0.71 -10.12 0.87
N TYR A 70 -0.22 -8.94 0.53
CA TYR A 70 1.11 -8.69 0.02
C TYR A 70 1.84 -7.76 0.99
N PHE A 71 3.01 -8.20 1.45
CA PHE A 71 3.92 -7.36 2.22
C PHE A 71 5.01 -6.85 1.30
N ILE A 72 5.05 -5.54 1.09
CA ILE A 72 6.11 -4.91 0.32
C ILE A 72 7.12 -4.41 1.33
N GLY A 73 8.12 -5.26 1.58
CA GLY A 73 9.22 -4.93 2.46
C GLY A 73 9.89 -3.65 1.98
N MET A 74 9.90 -2.65 2.85
CA MET A 74 10.68 -1.44 2.64
C MET A 74 12.16 -1.82 2.70
N GLY A 75 12.73 -2.11 1.53
CA GLY A 75 14.12 -2.56 1.41
C GLY A 75 15.07 -1.53 1.99
N ASN A 76 15.96 -1.97 2.87
CA ASN A 76 17.18 -1.22 3.16
C ASN A 76 18.13 -1.45 1.99
N ASN A 77 18.28 -0.44 1.12
CA ASN A 77 19.44 -0.38 0.25
C ASN A 77 20.69 -0.29 1.15
N ARG A 78 21.33 -1.43 1.40
CA ARG A 78 22.77 -1.46 1.62
C ARG A 78 23.46 -1.34 0.27
#